data_AF-A0AAV7W4S8-F1
#
_entry.id   AF-A0AAV7W4S8-F1
#
_cell.length_a   1.000
_cell.length_b   1.000
_cell.length_c   1.000
_cell.angle_alpha   90.00
_cell.angle_beta   90.00
_cell.angle_gamma   90.00
#
_symmetry.space_group_name_H-M   'P 1'
#
loop_
_entity.id
_entity.type
_entity.pdbx_description
1 polymer ?
#
loop_
_entity_poly.entity_id
_entity_poly.type
_entity_poly.pdbx_seq_one_letter_code
_entity_poly.pdbx_strand_id
1 'polypeptide(L)'
;MHSLATTPAIPSGAVFVRYFCSPSGLLVVWTPRGPLPAAVAEGSIVELQTEVVSLRKQMVQVNSTVGRLETRLQDAEGRSRLNNIRLLVFPERAEGAKVEVFVDSWIKDELQPVGLSRVFVVEQAHRALVTPPRPGAPPRAISARLLNYKNRDCILREACESESGF
;
A
#
# COMPACT_ATOMS: atom_id res chain seq x y z
N MET A 1 -70.11 -41.82 11.36
CA MET A 1 -69.41 -42.08 10.08
C MET A 1 -67.97 -41.64 10.24
N HIS A 2 -67.08 -42.52 10.69
CA HIS A 2 -65.66 -42.20 10.80
C HIS A 2 -64.95 -42.62 9.52
N SER A 3 -64.47 -41.62 8.78
CA SER A 3 -63.70 -41.78 7.54
C SER A 3 -62.42 -42.58 7.83
N LEU A 4 -62.25 -43.71 7.15
CA LEU A 4 -61.00 -44.47 7.15
C LEU A 4 -59.94 -43.61 6.46
N ALA A 5 -59.02 -43.03 7.23
CA ALA A 5 -57.87 -42.34 6.67
C ALA A 5 -56.94 -43.38 6.02
N THR A 6 -56.77 -43.29 4.70
CA THR A 6 -55.82 -44.08 3.93
C THR A 6 -54.40 -43.83 4.45
N THR A 7 -53.73 -44.88 4.93
CA THR A 7 -52.34 -44.81 5.38
C THR A 7 -51.44 -44.45 4.20
N PRO A 8 -50.68 -43.33 4.23
CA PRO A 8 -49.78 -42.96 3.14
C PRO A 8 -48.59 -43.93 3.06
N ALA A 9 -48.20 -44.31 1.85
CA ALA A 9 -47.07 -45.20 1.59
C ALA A 9 -45.76 -44.59 2.09
N ILE A 10 -45.02 -45.35 2.91
CA ILE A 10 -43.72 -44.96 3.48
C ILE A 10 -42.63 -45.22 2.43
N PRO A 11 -41.86 -44.21 1.98
CA PRO A 11 -40.69 -44.44 1.13
C PRO A 11 -39.61 -45.18 1.92
N SER A 12 -39.04 -46.23 1.31
CA SER A 12 -38.00 -47.08 1.91
C SER A 12 -36.78 -46.25 2.32
N GLY A 13 -36.59 -46.03 3.62
CA GLY A 13 -35.48 -45.26 4.20
C GLY A 13 -35.82 -44.34 5.38
N ALA A 14 -37.11 -44.09 5.66
CA ALA A 14 -37.52 -43.24 6.79
C ALA A 14 -37.86 -44.07 8.05
N VAL A 15 -37.13 -43.86 9.16
CA VAL A 15 -37.25 -44.72 10.37
C VAL A 15 -37.66 -43.96 11.64
N PHE A 16 -38.20 -42.73 11.54
CA PHE A 16 -38.95 -42.14 12.66
C PHE A 16 -39.96 -41.09 12.21
N VAL A 17 -41.21 -41.26 12.64
CA VAL A 17 -42.29 -40.30 12.45
C VAL A 17 -42.68 -39.80 13.83
N ARG A 18 -42.51 -38.50 14.11
CA ARG A 18 -43.08 -37.88 15.32
C ARG A 18 -44.46 -37.36 14.97
N TYR A 19 -45.46 -37.88 15.68
CA TYR A 19 -46.83 -37.40 15.61
C TYR A 19 -47.06 -36.42 16.75
N PHE A 20 -47.43 -35.17 16.42
CA PHE A 20 -47.87 -34.20 17.42
C PHE A 20 -49.39 -34.04 17.28
N CYS A 21 -50.13 -34.44 18.31
CA CYS A 21 -51.58 -34.36 18.32
C CYS A 21 -51.99 -33.02 18.95
N SER A 22 -52.48 -32.08 18.14
CA SER A 22 -53.13 -30.85 18.58
C SER A 22 -54.65 -30.97 18.38
N PRO A 23 -55.50 -30.28 19.16
CA PRO A 23 -56.96 -30.34 19.00
C PRO A 23 -57.48 -30.01 17.59
N SER A 24 -56.67 -29.35 16.77
CA SER A 24 -56.98 -28.91 15.41
C SER A 24 -56.39 -29.78 14.29
N GLY A 25 -55.71 -30.89 14.61
CA GLY A 25 -55.22 -31.86 13.60
C GLY A 25 -53.85 -32.47 13.93
N LEU A 26 -53.51 -33.54 13.20
CA LEU A 26 -52.24 -34.25 13.32
C LEU A 26 -51.18 -33.64 12.39
N LEU A 27 -50.12 -33.06 12.96
CA LEU A 27 -48.96 -32.62 12.19
C LEU A 27 -47.95 -33.77 12.11
N VAL A 28 -47.61 -34.17 10.89
CA VAL A 28 -46.60 -35.20 10.60
C VAL A 28 -45.35 -34.52 10.06
N VAL A 29 -44.27 -34.51 10.84
CA VAL A 29 -42.97 -33.96 10.41
C VAL A 29 -42.02 -35.12 10.12
N TRP A 30 -41.47 -35.15 8.91
CA TRP A 30 -40.45 -36.12 8.51
C TRP A 30 -39.07 -35.60 8.89
N THR A 31 -38.36 -36.30 9.78
CA THR A 31 -36.95 -36.03 10.09
C THR A 31 -36.13 -37.30 9.86
N PRO A 32 -35.02 -37.25 9.08
CA PRO A 32 -34.15 -38.41 8.93
C PRO A 32 -33.56 -38.80 10.29
N ARG A 33 -33.50 -40.12 10.56
CA ARG A 33 -32.96 -40.65 11.81
C ARG A 33 -31.47 -40.92 11.64
N GLY A 34 -30.64 -39.97 12.06
CA GLY A 34 -29.19 -40.13 12.14
C GLY A 34 -28.44 -38.84 11.84
N PRO A 35 -27.19 -38.70 12.29
CA PRO A 35 -26.32 -37.65 11.76
C PRO A 35 -26.28 -37.76 10.23
N LEU A 36 -26.15 -36.63 9.54
CA LEU A 36 -25.93 -36.59 8.09
C LEU A 36 -24.89 -37.65 7.70
N PRO A 37 -25.05 -38.35 6.57
CA PRO A 37 -24.13 -39.42 6.18
C PRO A 37 -22.71 -38.85 6.18
N ALA A 38 -21.84 -39.40 7.04
CA ALA A 38 -20.50 -38.86 7.31
C ALA A 38 -19.72 -38.60 6.01
N ALA A 39 -19.89 -39.46 5.00
CA ALA A 39 -19.29 -39.31 3.67
C ALA A 39 -19.63 -37.99 2.95
N VAL A 40 -20.86 -37.47 3.10
CA VAL A 40 -21.25 -36.18 2.49
C VAL A 40 -20.61 -35.01 3.22
N ALA A 41 -20.56 -35.08 4.56
CA ALA A 41 -19.88 -34.05 5.36
C ALA A 41 -18.35 -34.08 5.13
N GLU A 42 -17.75 -35.26 5.05
CA GLU A 42 -16.33 -35.46 4.77
C GLU A 42 -15.94 -34.95 3.38
N GLY A 43 -16.77 -35.18 2.36
CA GLY A 43 -16.54 -34.65 1.01
C GLY A 43 -16.48 -33.12 0.96
N SER A 44 -17.44 -32.44 1.59
CA SER A 44 -17.43 -30.97 1.68
C SER A 44 -16.27 -30.43 2.52
N ILE A 45 -15.84 -31.14 3.56
CA ILE A 45 -14.66 -30.76 4.34
C ILE A 45 -13.40 -30.82 3.48
N VAL A 46 -13.23 -31.87 2.67
CA VAL A 46 -12.08 -32.00 1.77
C VAL A 46 -12.08 -30.88 0.72
N GLU A 47 -13.23 -30.57 0.12
CA GLU A 47 -13.35 -29.47 -0.84
C GLU A 47 -12.95 -28.13 -0.22
N LEU A 48 -13.51 -27.78 0.94
CA LEU A 48 -13.14 -26.57 1.68
C LEU A 48 -11.65 -26.55 2.06
N GLN A 49 -11.07 -27.69 2.44
CA GLN A 49 -9.63 -27.79 2.72
C GLN A 49 -8.80 -27.49 1.47
N THR A 50 -9.20 -28.00 0.30
CA THR A 50 -8.50 -27.72 -0.96
C THR A 50 -8.59 -26.25 -1.36
N GLU A 51 -9.75 -25.61 -1.16
CA GLU A 51 -9.93 -24.18 -1.40
C GLU A 51 -9.06 -23.34 -0.46
N VAL A 52 -9.02 -23.66 0.84
CA VAL A 52 -8.18 -22.97 1.81
C VAL A 52 -6.70 -23.08 1.45
N VAL A 53 -6.24 -24.24 0.98
CA VAL A 53 -4.86 -24.42 0.52
C VAL A 53 -4.59 -23.57 -0.72
N SER A 54 -5.51 -23.54 -1.68
CA SER A 54 -5.41 -22.71 -2.88
C SER A 54 -5.34 -21.23 -2.54
N LEU A 55 -6.23 -20.74 -1.67
CA LEU A 55 -6.26 -19.35 -1.21
C LEU A 55 -4.97 -18.98 -0.47
N ARG A 56 -4.46 -19.85 0.40
CA ARG A 56 -3.16 -19.62 1.07
C ARG A 56 -2.02 -19.50 0.07
N LYS A 57 -2.00 -20.34 -0.97
CA LYS A 57 -0.99 -20.26 -2.04
C LYS A 57 -1.09 -18.94 -2.79
N GLN A 58 -2.30 -18.49 -3.13
CA GLN A 58 -2.52 -17.19 -3.76
C GLN A 58 -2.08 -16.03 -2.84
N MET A 59 -2.37 -16.10 -1.54
CA MET A 59 -1.94 -15.09 -0.58
C MET A 59 -0.42 -14.98 -0.47
N VAL A 60 0.28 -16.12 -0.39
CA VAL A 60 1.76 -16.14 -0.42
C VAL A 60 2.29 -15.54 -1.71
N GLN A 61 1.68 -15.90 -2.85
CA GLN A 61 2.06 -15.33 -4.15
C GLN A 61 1.86 -13.81 -4.16
N VAL A 62 0.70 -13.30 -3.74
CA VAL A 62 0.41 -11.86 -3.67
C VAL A 62 1.40 -11.15 -2.76
N ASN A 63 1.64 -11.64 -1.54
CA ASN A 63 2.60 -11.03 -0.62
C ASN A 63 4.02 -11.00 -1.21
N SER A 64 4.43 -12.06 -1.90
CA SER A 64 5.73 -12.09 -2.59
C SER A 64 5.81 -11.04 -3.70
N THR A 65 4.72 -10.83 -4.45
CA THR A 65 4.67 -9.82 -5.50
C THR A 65 4.67 -8.41 -4.93
N VAL A 66 3.94 -8.16 -3.84
CA VAL A 66 3.90 -6.87 -3.14
C VAL A 66 5.31 -6.50 -2.67
N GLY A 67 6.00 -7.39 -1.94
CA GLY A 67 7.37 -7.10 -1.48
C GLY A 67 8.36 -6.83 -2.62
N ARG A 68 8.22 -7.53 -3.75
CA ARG A 68 9.02 -7.27 -4.95
C ARG A 68 8.71 -5.91 -5.58
N LEU A 69 7.45 -5.50 -5.60
CA LEU A 69 7.04 -4.20 -6.13
C LEU A 69 7.50 -3.06 -5.22
N GLU A 70 7.40 -3.22 -3.91
CA GLU A 70 7.90 -2.25 -2.93
C GLU A 70 9.40 -2.00 -3.12
N THR A 71 10.17 -3.08 -3.25
CA THR A 71 11.63 -2.98 -3.50
C THR A 71 11.92 -2.22 -4.80
N ARG A 72 11.19 -2.51 -5.88
CA ARG A 72 11.35 -1.82 -7.17
C ARG A 72 10.92 -0.35 -7.10
N LEU A 73 9.87 -0.06 -6.35
CA LEU A 73 9.38 1.31 -6.15
C LEU A 73 10.43 2.12 -5.38
N GLN A 74 10.95 1.58 -4.28
CA GLN A 74 12.00 2.23 -3.50
C GLN A 74 13.25 2.52 -4.35
N ASP A 75 13.67 1.57 -5.17
CA ASP A 75 14.81 1.76 -6.10
C ASP A 75 14.50 2.81 -7.18
N ALA A 76 13.31 2.79 -7.77
CA ALA A 76 12.89 3.79 -8.77
C ALA A 76 12.78 5.21 -8.16
N GLU A 77 12.20 5.33 -6.97
CA GLU A 77 12.13 6.60 -6.23
C GLU A 77 13.52 7.11 -5.87
N GLY A 78 14.40 6.21 -5.39
CA GLY A 78 15.79 6.52 -5.09
C GLY A 78 16.48 7.12 -6.32
N ARG A 79 16.44 6.40 -7.45
CA ARG A 79 17.04 6.85 -8.72
C ARG A 79 16.44 8.16 -9.22
N SER A 80 15.13 8.37 -9.08
CA SER A 80 14.47 9.61 -9.45
C SER A 80 14.88 10.81 -8.58
N ARG A 81 15.34 10.58 -7.35
CA ARG A 81 15.74 11.63 -6.40
C ARG A 81 17.25 11.88 -6.35
N LEU A 82 18.08 11.06 -7.01
CA LEU A 82 19.54 11.20 -6.99
C LEU A 82 20.02 12.59 -7.42
N ASN A 83 19.35 13.20 -8.39
CA ASN A 83 19.71 14.52 -8.92
C ASN A 83 19.16 15.67 -8.07
N ASN A 84 18.40 15.39 -7.02
CA ASN A 84 17.82 16.42 -6.18
C ASN A 84 18.80 16.78 -5.07
N ILE A 85 18.96 18.08 -4.83
CA ILE A 85 19.64 18.65 -3.67
C ILE A 85 18.62 19.36 -2.77
N ARG A 86 18.95 19.45 -1.48
CA ARG A 86 18.13 20.13 -0.48
C ARG A 86 18.95 21.20 0.21
N LEU A 87 18.52 22.44 0.05
CA LEU A 87 19.16 23.63 0.57
C LEU A 87 18.41 24.09 1.83
N LEU A 88 19.15 24.29 2.91
CA LEU A 88 18.61 24.68 4.22
C LEU A 88 18.93 26.15 4.50
N VAL A 89 18.20 26.74 5.47
CA VAL A 89 18.55 28.03 6.10
C VAL A 89 18.36 29.30 5.24
N PHE A 90 17.85 29.20 4.00
CA PHE A 90 17.52 30.40 3.22
C PHE A 90 16.34 31.20 3.82
N PRO A 91 16.49 32.53 4.07
CA PRO A 91 15.39 33.36 4.55
C PRO A 91 14.15 33.26 3.66
N GLU A 92 12.97 33.20 4.27
CA GLU A 92 11.73 33.11 3.51
C GLU A 92 11.59 34.31 2.56
N ARG A 93 11.26 34.03 1.29
CA ARG A 93 11.04 35.03 0.22
C ARG A 93 12.30 35.74 -0.29
N ALA A 94 13.50 35.33 0.15
CA ALA A 94 14.75 35.86 -0.40
C ALA A 94 14.95 35.50 -1.89
N GLU A 95 14.27 34.45 -2.38
CA GLU A 95 14.48 33.93 -3.73
C GLU A 95 13.82 34.77 -4.83
N GLY A 96 12.98 35.73 -4.46
CA GLY A 96 12.19 36.51 -5.41
C GLY A 96 11.16 35.65 -6.15
N ALA A 97 10.94 35.97 -7.44
CA ALA A 97 9.88 35.34 -8.23
C ALA A 97 10.25 33.94 -8.77
N LYS A 98 11.54 33.65 -8.97
CA LYS A 98 12.02 32.41 -9.58
C LYS A 98 13.11 31.77 -8.72
N VAL A 99 12.71 30.75 -7.97
CA VAL A 99 13.60 30.00 -7.06
C VAL A 99 14.75 29.32 -7.84
N GLU A 100 14.51 28.86 -9.06
CA GLU A 100 15.51 28.23 -9.92
C GLU A 100 16.70 29.15 -10.21
N VAL A 101 16.41 30.40 -10.58
CA VAL A 101 17.44 31.40 -10.90
C VAL A 101 18.24 31.76 -9.66
N PHE A 102 17.55 31.91 -8.52
CA PHE A 102 18.20 32.19 -7.24
C PHE A 102 19.16 31.07 -6.81
N VAL A 103 18.72 29.81 -6.92
CA VAL A 103 19.58 28.67 -6.59
C VAL A 103 20.74 28.55 -7.57
N ASP A 104 20.50 28.78 -8.86
CA ASP A 104 21.53 28.74 -9.89
C ASP A 104 22.62 29.79 -9.65
N SER A 105 22.24 31.04 -9.34
CA SER A 105 23.20 32.10 -9.00
C SER A 105 23.92 31.82 -7.69
N TRP A 106 23.21 31.41 -6.64
CA TRP A 106 23.83 31.16 -5.33
C TRP A 106 24.90 30.05 -5.41
N ILE A 107 24.64 28.97 -6.16
CA ILE A 107 25.63 27.88 -6.33
C ILE A 107 26.86 28.38 -7.10
N LYS A 108 26.67 29.21 -8.13
CA LYS A 108 27.77 29.73 -8.95
C LYS A 108 28.58 30.79 -8.22
N ASP A 109 27.94 31.65 -7.45
CA ASP A 109 28.55 32.85 -6.90
C ASP A 109 29.12 32.61 -5.49
N GLU A 110 28.40 31.88 -4.64
CA GLU A 110 28.78 31.69 -3.23
C GLU A 110 29.51 30.36 -3.00
N LEU A 111 28.99 29.25 -3.52
CA LEU A 111 29.59 27.94 -3.28
C LEU A 111 30.80 27.67 -4.18
N GLN A 112 30.76 28.12 -5.45
CA GLN A 112 31.84 27.97 -6.44
C GLN A 112 32.47 26.55 -6.50
N PRO A 113 31.68 25.47 -6.61
CA PRO A 113 32.21 24.12 -6.45
C PRO A 113 33.21 23.73 -7.54
N VAL A 114 34.32 23.10 -7.11
CA VAL A 114 35.38 22.69 -8.04
C VAL A 114 34.87 21.56 -8.95
N GLY A 115 34.95 21.80 -10.27
CA GLY A 115 34.52 20.85 -11.29
C GLY A 115 33.06 20.99 -11.72
N LEU A 116 32.37 22.07 -11.33
CA LEU A 116 31.05 22.40 -11.86
C LEU A 116 31.09 22.53 -13.38
N SER A 117 30.18 21.87 -14.08
CA SER A 117 30.08 21.98 -15.54
C SER A 117 29.75 23.42 -15.95
N ARG A 118 30.34 23.88 -17.07
CA ARG A 118 29.98 25.17 -17.69
C ARG A 118 28.50 25.26 -18.09
N VAL A 119 27.88 24.10 -18.35
CA VAL A 119 26.45 23.98 -18.71
C VAL A 119 25.63 23.56 -17.48
N PHE A 120 25.96 24.09 -16.31
CA PHE A 120 25.18 23.85 -15.10
C PHE A 120 23.79 24.50 -15.23
N VAL A 121 22.76 23.68 -14.98
CA VAL A 121 21.35 24.07 -15.06
C VAL A 121 20.59 23.42 -13.91
N VAL A 122 19.83 24.24 -13.20
CA VAL A 122 18.79 23.82 -12.27
C VAL A 122 17.49 23.63 -13.07
N GLU A 123 16.97 22.41 -13.14
CA GLU A 123 15.75 22.11 -13.92
C GLU A 123 14.49 22.60 -13.23
N GLN A 124 14.43 22.42 -11.91
CA GLN A 124 13.28 22.79 -11.10
C GLN A 124 13.75 23.10 -9.69
N ALA A 125 13.25 24.18 -9.11
CA ALA A 125 13.48 24.47 -7.71
C ALA A 125 12.21 25.01 -7.06
N HIS A 126 11.91 24.52 -5.87
CA HIS A 126 10.75 24.95 -5.10
C HIS A 126 11.02 24.84 -3.61
N ARG A 127 10.37 25.70 -2.82
CA ARG A 127 10.27 25.50 -1.38
C ARG A 127 9.36 24.32 -1.08
N ALA A 128 9.62 23.64 0.04
CA ALA A 128 8.73 22.60 0.54
C ALA A 128 7.26 23.07 0.55
N LEU A 129 6.35 22.25 0.01
CA LEU A 129 4.92 22.53 -0.14
C LEU A 129 4.14 22.43 1.19
N VAL A 130 4.78 22.80 2.29
CA VAL A 130 4.20 22.85 3.63
C VAL A 130 3.80 24.29 3.93
N THR A 131 2.80 24.48 4.79
CA THR A 131 2.38 25.81 5.27
C THR A 131 3.59 26.65 5.68
N PRO A 132 3.63 27.94 5.29
CA PRO A 132 4.72 28.82 5.71
C PRO A 132 4.88 28.82 7.24
N PRO A 133 6.13 28.72 7.73
CA PRO A 133 6.44 28.78 9.15
C PRO A 133 5.99 30.12 9.72
N ARG A 134 5.69 30.12 11.03
CA ARG A 134 5.40 31.36 11.76
C ARG A 134 6.65 32.26 11.77
N PRO A 135 6.50 33.60 11.85
CA PRO A 135 7.63 34.49 12.06
C PRO A 135 8.49 34.01 13.24
N GLY A 136 9.79 33.79 13.02
CA GLY A 136 10.73 33.27 14.01
C GLY A 136 10.90 31.74 14.05
N ALA A 137 10.09 30.97 13.32
CA ALA A 137 10.33 29.55 13.12
C ALA A 137 11.31 29.31 11.95
N PRO A 138 11.98 28.13 11.89
CA PRO A 138 12.98 27.84 10.87
C PRO A 138 12.40 27.94 9.45
N PRO A 139 13.14 28.54 8.48
CA PRO A 139 12.66 28.66 7.12
C PRO A 139 12.50 27.29 6.44
N ARG A 140 11.57 27.20 5.48
CA ARG A 140 11.39 25.99 4.68
C ARG A 140 12.61 25.70 3.82
N ALA A 141 12.96 24.42 3.73
CA ALA A 141 13.99 23.95 2.82
C ALA A 141 13.58 24.17 1.37
N ILE A 142 14.56 24.48 0.52
CA ILE A 142 14.41 24.50 -0.93
C ILE A 142 14.85 23.15 -1.46
N SER A 143 14.02 22.51 -2.29
CA SER A 143 14.40 21.34 -3.07
C SER A 143 14.66 21.78 -4.50
N ALA A 144 15.87 21.47 -5.00
CA ALA A 144 16.26 21.77 -6.37
C ALA A 144 16.66 20.47 -7.08
N ARG A 145 16.14 20.26 -8.28
CA ARG A 145 16.53 19.18 -9.20
C ARG A 145 17.55 19.72 -10.18
N LEU A 146 18.68 19.01 -10.28
CA LEU A 146 19.74 19.32 -11.22
C LEU A 146 19.63 18.44 -12.47
N LEU A 147 20.05 18.97 -13.61
CA LEU A 147 20.06 18.22 -14.87
C LEU A 147 21.03 17.01 -14.83
N ASN A 148 22.13 17.13 -14.09
CA ASN A 148 23.21 16.14 -14.08
C ASN A 148 23.66 15.78 -12.67
N TYR A 149 23.70 14.47 -12.36
CA TYR A 149 24.17 13.93 -11.09
C TYR A 149 25.62 14.32 -10.77
N LYS A 150 26.49 14.48 -11.79
CA LYS A 150 27.88 14.89 -11.57
C LYS A 150 27.98 16.26 -10.92
N ASN A 151 27.13 17.20 -11.34
CA ASN A 151 27.07 18.52 -10.74
C ASN A 151 26.56 18.43 -9.30
N ARG A 152 25.56 17.58 -9.03
CA ARG A 152 25.05 17.31 -7.68
C ARG A 152 26.16 16.82 -6.75
N ASP A 153 26.97 15.86 -7.21
CA ASP A 153 28.07 15.30 -6.41
C ASP A 153 29.18 16.31 -6.17
N CYS A 154 29.55 17.12 -7.18
CA CYS A 154 30.49 18.24 -7.01
C CYS A 154 30.00 19.23 -5.94
N ILE A 155 28.74 19.65 -6.01
CA ILE A 155 28.12 20.58 -5.05
C ILE A 155 28.18 20.02 -3.63
N LEU A 156 27.80 18.76 -3.44
CA LEU A 156 27.76 18.16 -2.11
C LEU A 156 29.15 17.87 -1.55
N ARG A 157 30.10 17.52 -2.40
CA ARG A 157 31.50 17.37 -2.01
C ARG A 157 32.06 18.71 -1.52
N GLU A 158 31.85 19.79 -2.28
CA GLU A 158 32.26 21.13 -1.88
C GLU A 158 31.60 21.56 -0.57
N ALA A 159 30.28 21.33 -0.43
CA ALA A 159 29.56 21.67 0.80
C ALA A 159 30.15 20.93 2.02
N CYS A 160 30.47 19.65 1.89
CA CYS A 160 31.09 18.84 2.95
C CYS A 160 32.51 19.32 3.29
N GLU A 161 33.31 19.66 2.28
CA GLU A 161 34.67 20.19 2.44
C GLU A 161 34.66 21.58 3.10
N SER A 162 33.70 22.45 2.74
CA SER A 162 33.55 23.78 3.33
C SER A 162 33.12 23.75 4.81
N GLU A 163 32.33 22.73 5.20
CA GLU A 163 31.87 22.55 6.58
C GLU A 163 32.98 22.04 7.51
N SER A 164 33.99 21.35 6.96
CA SER A 164 35.14 20.85 7.73
C SER A 164 36.27 21.88 7.90
N GLY A 165 36.11 23.10 7.37
CA GLY A 165 37.03 24.22 7.50
C GLY A 165 36.66 25.27 8.56
N PHE A 166 35.58 25.07 9.32
CA PHE A 166 35.14 25.95 10.42
C PHE A 166 35.55 25.43 11.80
#